data_AF-A0A382F127-F1
#
_entry.id   AF-A0A382F127-F1
#
_cell.length_a   1.000
_cell.length_b   1.000
_cell.length_c   1.000
_cell.angle_alpha   90.00
_cell.angle_beta   90.00
_cell.angle_gamma   90.00
#
_symmetry.space_group_name_H-M   'P 1'
#
loop_
_entity.id
_entity.type
_entity.pdbx_description
1 polymer ?
#
loop_
_entity_poly.entity_id
_entity_poly.type
_entity_poly.pdbx_seq_one_letter_code
_entity_poly.pdbx_strand_id
1 'polypeptide(L)'
;MTNYTEYLGLKHSYIKTNCITLIEKIYKEQLNSEIFSNLWKHLKIEKGRPKEGTRWKITITFDNILSWTNVNAKKVELIDIKEYDVILFKSKKNRPIHFGMYTTENRFIHVEENSHSMLSFLNQTWRDQIHSIYRRK
;
A
#
# COMPACT_ATOMS: atom_id res chain seq x y z
N MET A 1 -0.28 -10.17 -17.71
CA MET A 1 0.37 -9.04 -17.03
C MET A 1 -0.64 -7.92 -16.99
N THR A 2 -0.84 -7.30 -15.84
CA THR A 2 -1.92 -6.34 -15.65
C THR A 2 -1.59 -5.01 -16.31
N ASN A 3 -2.58 -4.42 -16.99
CA ASN A 3 -2.42 -3.10 -17.58
C ASN A 3 -2.62 -2.04 -16.48
N TYR A 4 -1.53 -1.40 -16.06
CA TYR A 4 -1.59 -0.41 -14.99
C TYR A 4 -1.94 1.01 -15.44
N THR A 5 -2.14 1.24 -16.74
CA THR A 5 -2.25 2.60 -17.33
C THR A 5 -3.34 3.46 -16.68
N GLU A 6 -4.50 2.87 -16.37
CA GLU A 6 -5.62 3.57 -15.73
C GLU A 6 -5.40 3.96 -14.26
N TYR A 7 -4.35 3.42 -13.65
CA TYR A 7 -3.96 3.68 -12.26
C TYR A 7 -2.82 4.69 -12.16
N LEU A 8 -2.30 5.22 -13.28
CA LEU A 8 -1.22 6.21 -13.33
C LEU A 8 -1.77 7.63 -13.44
N GLY A 9 -1.01 8.61 -12.96
CA GLY A 9 -1.37 10.02 -13.06
C GLY A 9 -2.52 10.45 -12.13
N LEU A 10 -2.95 9.61 -11.19
CA LEU A 10 -4.00 9.95 -10.23
C LEU A 10 -3.43 10.82 -9.12
N LYS A 11 -3.94 12.05 -8.99
CA LYS A 11 -3.48 13.00 -7.98
C LYS A 11 -3.74 12.51 -6.56
N HIS A 12 -2.73 12.60 -5.70
CA HIS A 12 -2.85 12.28 -4.28
C HIS A 12 -3.93 13.14 -3.60
N SER A 13 -4.75 12.48 -2.77
CA SER A 13 -5.74 13.08 -1.90
C SER A 13 -6.04 12.15 -0.74
N TYR A 14 -6.05 12.69 0.49
CA TYR A 14 -6.45 11.95 1.67
C TYR A 14 -7.91 11.47 1.64
N ILE A 15 -8.75 12.05 0.80
CA ILE A 15 -10.19 11.70 0.72
C ILE A 15 -10.48 10.78 -0.47
N LYS A 16 -9.72 10.90 -1.56
CA LYS A 16 -9.99 10.19 -2.82
C LYS A 16 -8.95 9.12 -3.15
N THR A 17 -7.68 9.52 -3.22
CA THR A 17 -6.60 8.67 -3.74
C THR A 17 -5.37 8.81 -2.86
N ASN A 18 -5.17 7.88 -1.94
CA ASN A 18 -3.93 7.69 -1.21
C ASN A 18 -3.30 6.35 -1.59
N CYS A 19 -2.14 6.04 -1.01
CA CYS A 19 -1.39 4.83 -1.34
C CYS A 19 -2.19 3.54 -1.11
N ILE A 20 -3.02 3.46 -0.07
CA ILE A 20 -3.82 2.26 0.22
C ILE A 20 -5.08 2.22 -0.66
N THR A 21 -5.79 3.34 -0.84
CA THR A 21 -7.02 3.35 -1.68
C THR A 21 -6.70 3.09 -3.16
N LEU A 22 -5.51 3.47 -3.63
CA LEU A 22 -5.01 3.10 -4.95
C LEU A 22 -4.88 1.57 -5.08
N ILE A 23 -4.26 0.92 -4.08
CA ILE A 23 -4.08 -0.53 -4.07
C ILE A 23 -5.43 -1.25 -3.93
N GLU A 24 -6.31 -0.74 -3.07
CA GLU A 24 -7.69 -1.23 -2.93
C GLU A 24 -8.44 -1.18 -4.26
N LYS A 25 -8.33 -0.08 -5.01
CA LYS A 25 -8.95 0.05 -6.34
C LYS A 25 -8.46 -1.06 -7.28
N ILE A 26 -7.14 -1.26 -7.34
CA ILE A 26 -6.52 -2.31 -8.17
C ILE A 26 -6.99 -3.71 -7.73
N TYR A 27 -7.00 -3.99 -6.43
CA TYR A 27 -7.46 -5.28 -5.91
C TYR A 27 -8.93 -5.54 -6.23
N LYS A 28 -9.78 -4.51 -6.14
CA LYS A 28 -11.19 -4.63 -6.45
C LYS A 28 -11.43 -4.91 -7.93
N GLU A 29 -10.78 -4.15 -8.80
CA GLU A 29 -11.02 -4.22 -10.25
C GLU A 29 -10.30 -5.41 -10.90
N GLN A 30 -9.07 -5.73 -10.47
CA GLN A 30 -8.25 -6.75 -11.12
C GLN A 30 -8.35 -8.13 -10.44
N LEU A 31 -8.68 -8.17 -9.15
CA LEU A 31 -8.72 -9.41 -8.36
C LEU A 31 -10.10 -9.72 -7.76
N ASN A 32 -11.10 -8.87 -7.97
CA ASN A 32 -12.41 -8.94 -7.32
C ASN A 32 -12.29 -9.14 -5.79
N SER A 33 -11.35 -8.42 -5.16
CA SER A 33 -11.01 -8.59 -3.75
C SER A 33 -11.31 -7.34 -2.93
N GLU A 34 -12.07 -7.52 -1.84
CA GLU A 34 -12.42 -6.45 -0.90
C GLU A 34 -11.59 -6.49 0.39
N ILE A 35 -10.39 -7.09 0.36
CA ILE A 35 -9.58 -7.29 1.57
C ILE A 35 -9.29 -5.97 2.29
N PHE A 36 -9.05 -4.89 1.56
CA PHE A 36 -8.79 -3.55 2.10
C PHE A 36 -10.00 -2.92 2.79
N SER A 37 -11.23 -3.26 2.40
CA SER A 37 -12.43 -2.84 3.13
C SER A 37 -12.36 -3.27 4.60
N ASN A 38 -11.80 -4.45 4.88
CA ASN A 38 -11.61 -4.95 6.23
C ASN A 38 -10.45 -4.24 6.95
N LEU A 39 -9.39 -3.84 6.23
CA LEU A 39 -8.31 -3.02 6.79
C LEU A 39 -8.85 -1.68 7.27
N TRP A 40 -9.70 -1.02 6.48
CA TRP A 40 -10.28 0.27 6.85
C TRP A 40 -11.15 0.18 8.10
N LYS A 41 -11.98 -0.86 8.20
CA LYS A 41 -12.76 -1.15 9.42
C LYS A 41 -11.86 -1.37 10.62
N HIS A 42 -10.79 -2.16 10.47
CA HIS A 42 -9.83 -2.45 11.52
C HIS A 42 -9.11 -1.18 12.01
N LEU A 43 -8.69 -0.31 11.09
CA LEU A 43 -8.05 0.97 11.40
C LEU A 43 -9.04 2.05 11.86
N LYS A 44 -10.35 1.77 11.89
CA LYS A 44 -11.43 2.72 12.20
C LYS A 44 -11.41 3.96 11.29
N ILE A 45 -11.04 3.77 10.02
CA ILE A 45 -11.03 4.81 8.99
C ILE A 45 -12.21 4.57 8.06
N GLU A 46 -13.07 5.57 7.92
CA GLU A 46 -14.25 5.48 7.07
C GLU A 46 -13.84 5.37 5.59
N LYS A 47 -13.88 4.14 5.03
CA LYS A 47 -13.62 3.84 3.60
C LYS A 47 -12.31 4.44 3.07
N GLY A 48 -11.25 4.40 3.88
CA GLY A 48 -9.94 4.95 3.49
C GLY A 48 -9.90 6.47 3.34
N ARG A 49 -10.85 7.19 3.97
CA ARG A 49 -10.95 8.66 3.97
C ARG A 49 -10.59 9.24 5.33
N PRO A 50 -9.31 9.28 5.71
CA PRO A 50 -8.88 9.99 6.91
C PRO A 50 -9.27 11.47 6.85
N LYS A 51 -10.25 11.88 7.66
CA LYS A 51 -10.71 13.28 7.76
C LYS A 51 -9.65 14.21 8.38
N GLU A 52 -8.68 13.62 9.08
CA GLU A 52 -7.62 14.33 9.81
C GLU A 52 -6.43 14.76 8.91
N GLY A 53 -6.54 14.58 7.59
CA GLY A 53 -5.47 14.92 6.65
C GLY A 53 -4.20 14.14 6.98
N THR A 54 -3.04 14.79 7.02
CA THR A 54 -1.72 14.18 7.34
C THR A 54 -1.66 13.48 8.70
N ARG A 55 -2.47 13.91 9.68
CA ARG A 55 -2.37 13.44 11.07
C ARG A 55 -2.74 11.96 11.22
N TRP A 56 -3.54 11.38 10.32
CA TRP A 56 -3.89 9.96 10.36
C TRP A 56 -2.65 9.04 10.29
N LYS A 57 -1.54 9.48 9.68
CA LYS A 57 -0.32 8.69 9.61
C LYS A 57 0.27 8.43 11.00
N ILE A 58 -0.08 9.25 12.00
CA ILE A 58 0.36 9.11 13.38
C ILE A 58 -0.41 8.00 14.10
N THR A 59 -1.65 7.72 13.69
CA THR A 59 -2.51 6.71 14.33
C THR A 59 -2.25 5.30 13.81
N ILE A 60 -1.54 5.17 12.67
CA ILE A 60 -1.13 3.88 12.12
C ILE A 60 0.20 3.45 12.74
N THR A 61 0.17 2.31 13.41
CA THR A 61 1.35 1.66 14.00
C THR A 61 1.64 0.34 13.28
N PHE A 62 2.86 -0.18 13.42
CA PHE A 62 3.17 -1.52 12.92
C PHE A 62 2.31 -2.59 13.59
N ASP A 63 2.01 -2.47 14.88
CA ASP A 63 1.18 -3.44 15.60
C ASP A 63 -0.24 -3.53 15.03
N ASN A 64 -0.84 -2.38 14.70
CA ASN A 64 -2.16 -2.36 14.08
C ASN A 64 -2.13 -3.06 12.72
N ILE A 65 -1.13 -2.73 11.88
CA ILE A 65 -0.97 -3.40 10.57
C ILE A 65 -0.69 -4.89 10.74
N LEU A 66 0.18 -5.28 11.67
CA LEU A 66 0.57 -6.66 11.91
C LEU A 66 -0.62 -7.51 12.40
N SER A 67 -1.42 -6.97 13.31
CA SER A 67 -2.60 -7.68 13.81
C SER A 67 -3.60 -7.97 12.68
N TRP A 68 -3.76 -7.03 11.75
CA TRP A 68 -4.60 -7.21 10.57
C TRP A 68 -3.97 -8.19 9.57
N THR A 69 -2.68 -8.07 9.26
CA THR A 69 -2.01 -8.95 8.30
C THR A 69 -1.94 -10.38 8.80
N ASN A 70 -1.76 -10.64 10.09
CA ASN A 70 -1.75 -12.00 10.65
C ASN A 70 -3.01 -12.81 10.29
N VAL A 71 -4.16 -12.14 10.19
CA VAL A 71 -5.42 -12.77 9.77
C VAL A 71 -5.52 -12.83 8.25
N ASN A 72 -5.27 -11.73 7.54
CA ASN A 72 -5.66 -11.53 6.14
C ASN A 72 -4.55 -11.79 5.12
N ALA A 73 -3.30 -11.86 5.53
CA ALA A 73 -2.15 -11.92 4.63
C ALA A 73 -1.03 -12.82 5.20
N LYS A 74 -0.08 -13.18 4.35
CA LYS A 74 1.16 -13.83 4.76
C LYS A 74 2.33 -12.93 4.43
N LYS A 75 3.34 -12.90 5.31
CA LYS A 75 4.60 -12.22 5.04
C LYS A 75 5.37 -12.98 3.96
N VAL A 76 6.02 -12.24 3.06
CA VAL A 76 6.81 -12.77 1.95
C VAL A 76 8.19 -12.11 1.95
N GLU A 77 9.20 -12.86 1.55
CA GLU A 77 10.56 -12.33 1.38
C GLU A 77 10.72 -11.63 0.03
N LEU A 78 11.65 -10.67 -0.07
CA LEU A 78 11.84 -9.89 -1.29
C LEU A 78 12.19 -10.76 -2.52
N ILE A 79 12.91 -11.86 -2.31
CA ILE A 79 13.26 -12.81 -3.39
C ILE A 79 12.03 -13.54 -3.97
N ASP A 80 10.96 -13.67 -3.17
CA ASP A 80 9.73 -14.39 -3.52
C ASP A 80 8.58 -13.45 -3.91
N ILE A 81 8.86 -12.15 -4.04
CA ILE A 81 7.85 -11.14 -4.34
C ILE A 81 7.18 -11.39 -5.69
N LYS A 82 5.86 -11.22 -5.74
CA LYS A 82 5.05 -11.42 -6.95
C LYS A 82 4.12 -10.23 -7.17
N GLU A 83 3.62 -10.13 -8.39
CA GLU A 83 2.60 -9.13 -8.76
C GLU A 83 1.47 -9.15 -7.72
N TYR A 84 1.02 -7.96 -7.34
CA TYR A 84 0.04 -7.68 -6.30
C TYR A 84 0.50 -7.80 -4.85
N ASP A 85 1.70 -8.28 -4.56
CA ASP A 85 2.21 -8.21 -3.19
C ASP A 85 2.33 -6.75 -2.73
N VAL A 86 1.93 -6.49 -1.49
CA VAL A 86 1.93 -5.15 -0.91
C VAL A 86 3.17 -4.94 -0.09
N ILE A 87 3.89 -3.87 -0.39
CA ILE A 87 5.12 -3.48 0.27
C ILE A 87 4.79 -2.39 1.28
N LEU A 88 5.07 -2.65 2.56
CA LEU A 88 5.02 -1.65 3.61
C LEU A 88 6.39 -1.01 3.77
N PHE A 89 6.45 0.31 3.59
CA PHE A 89 7.66 1.09 3.77
C PHE A 89 7.68 1.82 5.12
N LYS A 90 8.87 1.91 5.70
CA LYS A 90 9.12 2.60 6.96
C LYS A 90 9.98 3.85 6.76
N SER A 91 9.75 4.84 7.61
CA SER A 91 10.67 5.97 7.72
C SER A 91 11.96 5.60 8.44
N LYS A 92 12.97 6.47 8.36
CA LYS A 92 14.18 6.42 9.19
C LYS A 92 13.90 6.35 10.70
N LYS A 93 12.73 6.85 11.15
CA LYS A 93 12.28 6.79 12.55
C LYS A 93 11.47 5.52 12.88
N ASN A 94 11.54 4.50 12.03
CA ASN A 94 10.81 3.23 12.16
C ASN A 94 9.29 3.43 12.37
N ARG A 95 8.65 4.20 11.48
CA ARG A 95 7.20 4.36 11.43
C ARG A 95 6.65 3.92 10.07
N PRO A 96 5.46 3.30 9.99
CA PRO A 96 4.83 3.01 8.72
C PRO A 96 4.46 4.34 8.04
N ILE A 97 5.05 4.62 6.89
CA ILE A 97 4.84 5.91 6.20
C ILE A 97 4.19 5.77 4.83
N HIS A 98 4.31 4.61 4.21
CA HIS A 98 3.94 4.46 2.81
C HIS A 98 3.67 3.00 2.45
N PHE A 99 2.81 2.82 1.45
CA PHE A 99 2.45 1.53 0.89
C PHE A 99 2.67 1.57 -0.62
N GLY A 100 3.21 0.50 -1.16
CA GLY A 100 3.27 0.25 -2.60
C GLY A 100 2.76 -1.14 -2.92
N MET A 101 2.43 -1.38 -4.18
CA MET A 101 2.09 -2.71 -4.65
C MET A 101 3.06 -3.12 -5.74
N TYR A 102 3.71 -4.26 -5.56
CA TYR A 102 4.61 -4.80 -6.56
C TYR A 102 3.84 -5.14 -7.83
N THR A 103 4.44 -4.81 -8.96
CA THR A 103 3.90 -5.15 -10.28
C THR A 103 4.76 -6.26 -10.88
N THR A 104 5.62 -5.93 -11.83
CA THR A 104 6.56 -6.85 -12.48
C THR A 104 7.89 -6.12 -12.70
N GLU A 105 8.93 -6.86 -13.09
CA GLU A 105 10.21 -6.28 -13.52
C GLU A 105 10.86 -5.34 -12.50
N ASN A 106 10.83 -5.70 -11.21
CA ASN A 106 11.38 -4.88 -10.13
C ASN A 106 10.73 -3.48 -10.05
N ARG A 107 9.45 -3.37 -10.41
CA ARG A 107 8.65 -2.15 -10.27
C ARG A 107 7.52 -2.31 -9.27
N PHE A 108 7.05 -1.19 -8.77
CA PHE A 108 5.88 -1.12 -7.92
C PHE A 108 5.09 0.13 -8.24
N ILE A 109 3.76 0.03 -8.10
CA ILE A 109 2.85 1.16 -8.22
C ILE A 109 2.59 1.75 -6.85
N HIS A 110 2.61 3.07 -6.77
CA HIS A 110 2.33 3.81 -5.55
C HIS A 110 1.88 5.23 -5.87
N VAL A 111 1.44 5.96 -4.84
CA VAL A 111 1.22 7.41 -4.91
C VAL A 111 1.80 8.06 -3.65
N GLU A 112 2.76 8.94 -3.85
CA GLU A 112 3.33 9.74 -2.76
C GLU A 112 2.43 10.93 -2.42
N GLU A 113 2.57 11.42 -1.19
CA GLU A 113 1.87 12.62 -0.77
C GLU A 113 2.22 13.81 -1.67
N ASN A 114 1.20 14.61 -2.03
CA ASN A 114 1.33 15.76 -2.93
C ASN A 114 1.84 15.43 -4.35
N SER A 115 1.85 14.16 -4.74
CA SER A 115 2.28 13.70 -6.07
C SER A 115 1.12 13.05 -6.85
N HIS A 116 1.45 12.36 -7.93
CA HIS A 116 0.54 11.53 -8.71
C HIS A 116 0.97 10.07 -8.62
N SER A 117 0.03 9.15 -8.84
CA SER A 117 0.34 7.74 -8.89
C SER A 117 1.29 7.43 -10.06
N MET A 118 2.29 6.58 -9.78
CA MET A 118 3.34 6.25 -10.73
C MET A 118 3.88 4.83 -10.51
N LEU A 119 4.60 4.34 -11.52
CA LEU A 119 5.45 3.16 -11.39
C LEU A 119 6.87 3.61 -11.08
N SER A 120 7.42 3.10 -10.00
CA SER A 120 8.81 3.32 -9.62
C SER A 120 9.58 2.01 -9.67
N PHE A 121 10.88 2.11 -9.96
CA PHE A 121 11.79 1.00 -9.76
C PHE A 121 12.03 0.78 -8.26
N LEU A 122 11.98 -0.47 -7.83
CA LEU A 122 12.34 -0.89 -6.49
C LEU A 122 13.87 -0.95 -6.36
N ASN A 123 14.51 0.21 -6.45
CA ASN A 123 15.95 0.42 -6.32
C ASN A 123 16.39 0.32 -4.84
N GLN A 124 17.70 0.46 -4.58
CA GLN A 124 18.24 0.31 -3.23
C GLN A 124 17.60 1.28 -2.22
N THR A 125 17.38 2.54 -2.62
CA THR A 125 16.73 3.55 -1.78
C THR A 125 15.36 3.10 -1.28
N TRP A 126 14.55 2.47 -2.13
CA TRP A 126 13.25 1.91 -1.72
C TRP A 126 13.41 0.62 -0.91
N ARG A 127 14.34 -0.26 -1.30
CA ARG A 127 14.60 -1.54 -0.61
C ARG A 127 15.02 -1.33 0.84
N ASP A 128 15.88 -0.36 1.11
CA ASP A 128 16.34 0.00 2.46
C ASP A 128 15.19 0.47 3.37
N GLN A 129 14.10 0.93 2.76
CA GLN A 129 12.90 1.38 3.45
C GLN A 129 11.83 0.29 3.57
N ILE A 130 12.03 -0.91 3.01
CA ILE A 130 11.08 -2.01 3.16
C ILE A 130 11.07 -2.45 4.63
N HIS A 131 9.89 -2.40 5.24
CA HIS A 131 9.66 -3.04 6.54
C HIS A 131 9.25 -4.49 6.36
N SER A 132 8.29 -4.72 5.46
CA SER A 132 7.67 -6.04 5.25
C SER A 132 6.91 -6.06 3.93
N ILE A 133 6.83 -7.24 3.32
CA ILE A 133 6.03 -7.50 2.13
C ILE A 133 4.94 -8.49 2.50
N TYR A 134 3.72 -8.25 2.02
CA TYR A 134 2.56 -9.06 2.33
C TYR A 134 1.85 -9.53 1.07
N ARG A 135 1.54 -10.83 1.03
CA ARG A 135 0.67 -11.44 0.03
C ARG A 135 -0.67 -11.74 0.66
N ARG A 136 -1.77 -11.38 0.00
CA ARG A 136 -3.12 -11.78 0.44
C ARG A 136 -3.21 -13.30 0.61
N LYS A 137 -3.95 -13.74 1.63
CA LYS A 137 -4.33 -15.16 1.77
C LYS A 137 -5.46 -15.50 0.82
#